data_AF-A0A352PXM5-F1
#
_entry.id   AF-A0A352PXM5-F1
#
_cell.length_a   1.000
_cell.length_b   1.000
_cell.length_c   1.000
_cell.angle_alpha   90.00
_cell.angle_beta   90.00
_cell.angle_gamma   90.00
#
_symmetry.space_group_name_H-M   'P 1'
#
loop_
_entity.id
_entity.type
_entity.pdbx_description
1 polymer ?
#
loop_
_entity_poly.entity_id
_entity_poly.type
_entity_poly.pdbx_seq_one_letter_code
_entity_poly.pdbx_strand_id
1 'polypeptide(L)'
;FGHEKGAFTGAIRSRDGKFQAAHSGTLFLDEIGELSPAVQVKLLRFLQERTFERVGSNHPQQVDVRLVAATHRDLEQAIRDGQFREDLY
;
A
#
# COMPACT_ATOMS: atom_id res chain seq x y z
N PHE A 1 -1.70 1.17 -5.05
CA PHE A 1 -0.74 2.02 -5.79
C PHE A 1 -1.14 2.27 -7.24
N GLY A 2 -1.77 1.32 -7.96
CA GLY A 2 -2.07 1.51 -9.38
C GLY A 2 -0.94 0.98 -10.27
N HIS A 3 -1.11 1.03 -11.59
CA HIS A 3 -0.12 0.51 -12.54
C HIS A 3 -0.09 1.29 -13.84
N GLU A 4 1.06 1.29 -14.50
CA GLU A 4 1.20 1.76 -15.88
C GLU A 4 0.87 0.67 -16.90
N LYS A 5 0.47 1.08 -18.10
CA LYS A 5 0.39 0.18 -19.25
C LYS A 5 1.74 -0.53 -19.45
N GLY A 6 1.71 -1.84 -19.61
CA GLY A 6 2.91 -2.66 -19.81
C GLY A 6 3.67 -3.04 -18.54
N ALA A 7 3.17 -2.69 -17.36
CA ALA A 7 3.83 -3.01 -16.09
C ALA A 7 3.90 -4.53 -15.78
N PHE A 8 2.97 -5.32 -16.30
CA PHE A 8 2.93 -6.79 -16.22
C PHE A 8 2.05 -7.36 -17.34
N THR A 9 2.07 -8.68 -17.53
CA THR A 9 1.23 -9.39 -18.50
C THR A 9 -0.25 -9.12 -18.22
N GLY A 10 -0.94 -8.42 -19.14
CA GLY A 10 -2.34 -8.01 -18.97
C GLY A 10 -2.56 -6.54 -18.56
N ALA A 11 -1.49 -5.77 -18.31
CA ALA A 11 -1.58 -4.32 -18.09
C ALA A 11 -1.82 -3.55 -19.42
N ILE A 12 -3.00 -3.70 -20.01
CA ILE A 12 -3.35 -3.13 -21.33
C ILE A 12 -3.50 -1.60 -21.29
N ARG A 13 -3.88 -1.04 -20.13
CA ARG A 13 -4.07 0.40 -19.89
C ARG A 13 -3.49 0.76 -18.53
N SER A 14 -3.08 2.02 -18.35
CA SER A 14 -2.72 2.54 -17.03
C SER A 14 -3.97 2.68 -16.16
N ARG A 15 -3.84 2.45 -14.86
CA ARG A 15 -4.93 2.56 -13.88
C ARG A 15 -4.42 3.25 -12.61
N ASP A 16 -5.12 4.31 -12.23
CA ASP A 16 -4.83 5.02 -10.98
C ASP A 16 -5.09 4.15 -9.75
N GLY A 17 -4.28 4.41 -8.72
CA GLY A 17 -4.37 3.70 -7.46
C GLY A 17 -5.45 4.26 -6.53
N LYS A 18 -5.92 3.44 -5.59
CA LYS A 18 -6.81 3.89 -4.51
C LYS A 18 -6.26 5.07 -3.69
N PHE A 19 -4.92 5.18 -3.56
CA PHE A 19 -4.25 6.28 -2.88
C PHE A 19 -4.44 7.63 -3.61
N GLN A 20 -4.36 7.64 -4.94
CA GLN A 20 -4.67 8.84 -5.74
C GLN A 20 -6.12 9.24 -5.61
N ALA A 21 -7.02 8.26 -5.72
CA ALA A 21 -8.45 8.52 -5.60
C ALA A 21 -8.86 9.08 -4.22
N ALA A 22 -8.10 8.76 -3.17
CA ALA A 22 -8.34 9.20 -1.81
C ALA A 22 -7.57 10.48 -1.42
N HIS A 23 -6.87 11.14 -2.35
CA HIS A 23 -6.07 12.32 -2.03
C HIS A 23 -6.91 13.43 -1.36
N SER A 24 -6.35 14.03 -0.30
CA SER A 24 -7.01 14.95 0.63
C SER A 24 -8.20 14.35 1.38
N GLY A 25 -8.25 13.02 1.49
CA GLY A 25 -9.32 12.27 2.14
C GLY A 25 -8.81 11.19 3.09
N THR A 26 -9.64 10.17 3.33
CA THR A 26 -9.31 9.02 4.16
C THR A 26 -9.40 7.73 3.35
N LEU A 27 -8.39 6.87 3.47
CA LEU A 27 -8.39 5.52 2.91
C LEU A 27 -8.50 4.49 4.04
N PHE A 28 -9.57 3.70 3.99
CA PHE A 28 -9.74 2.56 4.88
C PHE A 28 -9.08 1.31 4.26
N LEU A 29 -8.25 0.63 5.04
CA LEU A 29 -7.60 -0.62 4.69
C LEU A 29 -8.14 -1.72 5.59
N ASP A 30 -9.00 -2.57 5.03
CA ASP A 30 -9.47 -3.76 5.70
C ASP A 30 -8.46 -4.90 5.57
N GLU A 31 -8.45 -5.78 6.57
CA GLU A 31 -7.54 -6.94 6.69
C GLU A 31 -6.06 -6.61 6.45
N ILE A 32 -5.54 -5.56 7.11
CA ILE A 32 -4.13 -5.17 6.97
C ILE A 32 -3.15 -6.31 7.31
N GLY A 33 -3.56 -7.25 8.17
CA GLY A 33 -2.76 -8.44 8.51
C GLY A 33 -2.59 -9.46 7.38
N GLU A 34 -3.39 -9.38 6.31
CA GLU A 34 -3.30 -10.25 5.12
C GLU A 34 -2.42 -9.64 4.01
N LEU A 35 -1.85 -8.45 4.23
CA LEU A 35 -0.96 -7.85 3.26
C LEU A 35 0.29 -8.73 3.05
N SER A 36 0.60 -9.01 1.79
CA SER A 36 1.86 -9.68 1.47
C SER A 36 3.07 -8.82 1.90
N PRO A 37 4.22 -9.44 2.23
CA PRO A 37 5.40 -8.71 2.69
C PRO A 37 5.84 -7.59 1.73
N ALA A 38 5.71 -7.80 0.42
CA ALA A 38 6.04 -6.79 -0.58
C ALA A 38 5.09 -5.57 -0.53
N VAL A 39 3.81 -5.78 -0.21
CA VAL A 39 2.85 -4.68 -0.05
C VAL A 39 3.07 -3.95 1.27
N GLN A 40 3.40 -4.68 2.35
CA GLN A 40 3.78 -4.10 3.63
C GLN A 40 4.96 -3.11 3.48
N VAL A 41 6.02 -3.51 2.78
CA VAL A 41 7.17 -2.61 2.50
C VAL A 41 6.74 -1.34 1.76
N LYS A 42 5.87 -1.47 0.75
CA LYS A 42 5.36 -0.31 0.00
C LYS A 42 4.48 0.59 0.86
N LEU A 43 3.66 0.01 1.74
CA LEU A 43 2.81 0.75 2.66
C LEU A 43 3.66 1.53 3.68
N LEU A 44 4.72 0.92 4.22
CA LEU A 44 5.61 1.62 5.14
C LEU A 44 6.28 2.82 4.48
N ARG A 45 6.86 2.62 3.28
CA ARG A 45 7.48 3.72 2.52
C ARG A 45 6.48 4.85 2.28
N PHE A 46 5.24 4.51 1.92
CA PHE A 46 4.19 5.49 1.75
C PHE A 46 3.87 6.24 3.07
N LEU A 47 3.78 5.54 4.19
CA LEU A 47 3.51 6.18 5.49
C LEU A 47 4.60 7.17 5.91
N GLN A 48 5.86 6.83 5.62
CA GLN A 48 7.04 7.64 5.95
C GLN A 48 7.20 8.85 5.02
N GLU A 49 7.07 8.64 3.70
CA GLU A 49 7.41 9.66 2.70
C GLU A 49 6.20 10.40 2.13
N ARG A 50 4.97 9.88 2.33
CA ARG A 50 3.73 10.34 1.68
C ARG A 50 3.81 10.33 0.14
N THR A 51 4.70 9.50 -0.39
CA THR A 51 4.92 9.30 -1.82
C THR A 51 4.75 7.83 -2.16
N PHE A 52 4.37 7.54 -3.40
CA PHE A 52 4.41 6.18 -3.93
C PHE A 52 4.64 6.19 -5.44
N GLU A 53 5.01 5.03 -5.98
CA GLU A 53 5.14 4.81 -7.42
C GLU A 53 4.07 3.82 -7.90
N ARG A 54 3.52 4.08 -9.09
CA ARG A 54 2.70 3.08 -9.78
C ARG A 54 3.58 1.90 -10.17
N VAL A 55 3.01 0.69 -10.20
CA VAL A 55 3.74 -0.47 -10.68
C VAL A 55 4.13 -0.23 -12.14
N GLY A 56 5.42 -0.40 -12.46
CA GLY A 56 5.98 -0.14 -13.79
C GLY A 56 6.32 1.34 -14.07
N SER A 57 6.26 2.21 -13.05
CA SER A 57 6.69 3.61 -13.13
C SER A 57 7.82 3.86 -12.14
N ASN A 58 8.76 4.74 -12.51
CA ASN A 58 9.80 5.28 -11.62
C ASN A 58 9.49 6.74 -11.24
N HIS A 59 8.25 7.18 -11.45
CA HIS A 59 7.84 8.55 -11.19
C HIS A 59 7.13 8.59 -9.82
N PRO A 60 7.74 9.20 -8.80
CA PRO A 60 7.12 9.30 -7.49
C PRO A 60 5.92 10.24 -7.56
N GLN A 61 4.86 9.89 -6.84
CA GLN A 61 3.63 10.66 -6.73
C GLN A 61 3.34 10.93 -5.26
N GLN A 62 3.27 12.21 -4.91
CA GLN A 62 2.93 12.63 -3.56
C GLN A 62 1.41 12.67 -3.40
N VAL A 63 0.91 12.10 -2.31
CA VAL A 63 -0.49 12.24 -1.93
C VAL A 63 -0.62 12.42 -0.43
N ASP A 64 -1.43 13.38 -0.03
CA ASP A 64 -1.90 13.49 1.35
C ASP A 64 -3.16 12.65 1.53
N VAL A 65 -3.11 11.65 2.40
CA VAL A 65 -4.21 10.72 2.69
C VAL A 65 -4.11 10.32 4.16
N ARG A 66 -5.22 10.38 4.89
CA ARG A 66 -5.35 9.74 6.20
C ARG A 66 -5.61 8.25 6.03
N LEU A 67 -4.81 7.40 6.67
CA LEU A 67 -5.03 5.96 6.67
C LEU A 67 -5.77 5.52 7.94
N VAL A 68 -6.74 4.62 7.76
CA VAL A 68 -7.39 3.89 8.86
C VAL A 68 -7.32 2.41 8.50
N ALA A 69 -6.77 1.59 9.38
CA ALA A 69 -6.61 0.15 9.13
C ALA A 69 -7.47 -0.66 10.10
N ALA A 70 -7.92 -1.83 9.64
CA ALA A 70 -8.57 -2.84 10.44
C ALA A 70 -8.03 -4.23 10.09
N THR A 71 -8.14 -5.17 11.01
CA THR A 71 -7.82 -6.57 10.79
C THR A 71 -8.50 -7.41 11.87
N HIS A 72 -8.87 -8.65 11.52
CA HIS A 72 -9.37 -9.63 12.48
C HIS A 72 -8.24 -10.49 13.08
N ARG A 73 -7.00 -10.35 12.57
CA ARG A 73 -5.84 -11.12 13.03
C ARG A 73 -5.18 -10.49 14.25
N ASP A 74 -4.56 -11.34 15.06
CA ASP A 74 -3.60 -10.93 16.09
C ASP A 74 -2.28 -10.51 15.42
N LEU A 75 -2.04 -9.20 15.38
CA LEU A 75 -0.83 -8.63 14.78
C LEU A 75 0.42 -8.89 15.61
N GLU A 76 0.32 -8.96 16.94
CA GLU A 76 1.47 -9.23 17.80
C GLU A 76 1.97 -10.66 17.60
N GLN A 77 1.07 -11.61 17.40
CA GLN A 77 1.44 -12.96 16.98
C GLN A 77 2.00 -12.99 15.56
N ALA A 78 1.37 -12.27 14.60
CA ALA A 78 1.86 -12.21 13.23
C ALA A 78 3.26 -11.58 13.12
N ILE A 79 3.60 -10.61 13.97
CA ILE A 79 4.94 -10.03 14.09
C ILE A 79 5.95 -11.08 14.59
N ARG A 80 5.61 -11.81 15.65
CA ARG A 80 6.45 -12.89 16.19
C ARG A 80 6.70 -13.99 15.17
N ASP A 81 5.72 -14.29 14.33
CA ASP A 81 5.80 -15.29 13.26
C ASP A 81 6.49 -14.77 11.98
N GLY A 82 6.92 -13.50 11.97
CA GLY A 82 7.57 -12.87 10.81
C GLY A 82 6.64 -12.61 9.61
N GLN A 83 5.33 -12.68 9.83
CA GLN A 83 4.30 -12.48 8.81
C GLN A 83 3.88 -11.01 8.68
N PHE A 84 4.07 -10.21 9.74
CA PHE A 84 3.78 -8.79 9.75
C PHE A 84 4.99 -8.00 10.25
N ARG A 85 5.25 -6.83 9.67
CA ARG A 85 6.40 -6.00 10.08
C ARG A 85 6.05 -5.18 11.31
N GLU A 86 6.91 -5.26 12.31
CA GLU A 86 6.77 -4.49 13.56
C GLU A 86 6.75 -2.97 13.32
N ASP A 87 7.49 -2.48 12.34
CA ASP A 87 7.54 -1.04 12.01
C ASP A 87 6.28 -0.50 11.30
N LEU A 88 5.32 -1.37 10.96
CA LEU A 88 3.98 -1.00 10.51
C LEU A 88 2.93 -1.00 11.62
N TYR A 89 3.25 -1.59 12.78
CA TYR A 89 2.35 -1.69 13.94
C TYR A 89 2.63 -0.54 14.91
#